data_AF-A0A7W1YPV2-F1
#
_entry.id   AF-A0A7W1YPV2-F1
#
_cell.length_a   1.000
_cell.length_b   1.000
_cell.length_c   1.000
_cell.angle_alpha   90.00
_cell.angle_beta   90.00
_cell.angle_gamma   90.00
#
_symmetry.space_group_name_H-M   'P 1'
#
loop_
_entity.id
_entity.type
_entity.pdbx_description
1 polymer ?
#
loop_
_entity_poly.entity_id
_entity_poly.type
_entity_poly.pdbx_seq_one_letter_code
_entity_poly.pdbx_strand_id
1 'polypeptide(L)'
;MIKLPLTLEYALLGFLAQQPMHAYEIHQRLQETGELGLVWHLKQSQLYALLGRLEEAGNMTTVTEPQGTRPPRKMLHLTASGRAAFGRWLRTPVAHGRDFRQEFLAKLYFAQQNDAFTVVTLLAEQRTACQEWVAELHSQTATTSADQTYDWLVLQFRIGQIEAILVWLDTCELTLAVLVST
;
A
#
# COMPACT_ATOMS: atom_id res chain seq x y z
N MET A 1 -12.84 7.11 15.75
CA MET A 1 -12.55 7.54 14.36
C MET A 1 -11.13 7.15 14.02
N ILE A 2 -10.92 6.04 13.31
CA ILE A 2 -9.59 5.72 12.80
C ILE A 2 -9.38 6.62 11.59
N LYS A 3 -8.58 7.69 11.76
CA LYS A 3 -7.98 8.38 10.62
C LYS A 3 -7.00 7.38 10.02
N LEU A 4 -7.41 6.62 8.99
CA LEU A 4 -6.42 5.97 8.16
C LEU A 4 -5.52 7.10 7.63
N PRO A 5 -4.21 7.07 7.88
CA PRO A 5 -3.31 8.00 7.24
C PRO A 5 -3.58 7.92 5.72
N LEU A 6 -3.51 9.06 5.03
CA LEU A 6 -3.86 9.16 3.61
C LEU A 6 -3.05 8.21 2.70
N THR A 7 -2.13 7.40 3.23
CA THR A 7 -1.30 6.48 2.47
C THR A 7 -2.09 5.32 1.85
N LEU A 8 -2.88 4.55 2.62
CA LEU A 8 -3.50 3.34 2.08
C LEU A 8 -4.59 3.64 1.04
N GLU A 9 -5.31 4.76 1.17
CA GLU A 9 -6.31 5.15 0.17
C GLU A 9 -5.72 5.47 -1.21
N TYR A 10 -4.44 5.86 -1.30
CA TYR A 10 -3.78 6.00 -2.59
C TYR A 10 -3.70 4.68 -3.36
N ALA A 11 -3.80 3.53 -2.70
CA ALA A 11 -3.95 2.24 -3.37
C ALA A 11 -5.20 2.22 -4.29
N LEU A 12 -6.27 2.92 -3.93
CA LEU A 12 -7.48 3.01 -4.76
C LEU A 12 -7.22 3.74 -6.08
N LEU A 13 -6.29 4.70 -6.10
CA LEU A 13 -5.89 5.38 -7.32
C LEU A 13 -5.16 4.44 -8.29
N GLY A 14 -4.53 3.38 -7.80
CA GLY A 14 -3.86 2.38 -8.64
C GLY A 14 -4.82 1.65 -9.57
N PHE A 15 -6.05 1.39 -9.13
CA PHE A 15 -7.10 0.85 -10.01
C PHE A 15 -7.47 1.84 -11.11
N LEU A 16 -7.66 3.11 -10.76
CA LEU A 16 -8.00 4.17 -11.72
C LEU A 16 -6.85 4.54 -12.66
N ALA A 17 -5.61 4.25 -12.25
CA ALA A 17 -4.42 4.46 -13.07
C ALA A 17 -4.37 3.51 -14.28
N GLN A 18 -4.97 2.32 -14.15
CA GLN A 18 -5.12 1.35 -15.23
C GLN A 18 -6.21 1.79 -16.20
N GLN A 19 -7.39 2.10 -15.67
CA GLN A 19 -8.53 2.56 -16.46
C GLN A 19 -9.60 3.21 -15.58
N PRO A 20 -10.44 4.11 -16.14
CA PRO A 20 -11.65 4.57 -15.48
C PRO A 20 -12.57 3.40 -15.12
N MET A 21 -13.21 3.45 -13.95
CA MET A 21 -14.08 2.37 -13.47
C MET A 21 -15.08 2.84 -12.43
N HIS A 22 -16.01 1.96 -12.07
CA HIS A 22 -17.01 2.22 -11.06
C HIS A 22 -16.53 1.85 -9.66
N ALA A 23 -17.02 2.59 -8.66
CA ALA A 23 -16.75 2.28 -7.25
C ALA A 23 -17.08 0.81 -6.90
N TYR A 24 -18.13 0.24 -7.49
CA TYR A 24 -18.50 -1.16 -7.26
C TYR A 24 -17.47 -2.15 -7.84
N GLU A 25 -16.86 -1.84 -8.98
CA GLU A 25 -15.81 -2.69 -9.59
C GLU A 25 -14.54 -2.67 -8.74
N ILE A 26 -14.18 -1.50 -8.19
CA ILE A 26 -13.10 -1.38 -7.19
C ILE A 26 -13.43 -2.23 -5.96
N HIS A 27 -14.66 -2.11 -5.43
CA HIS A 27 -15.10 -2.90 -4.28
C HIS A 27 -14.98 -4.40 -4.52
N GLN A 28 -15.35 -4.87 -5.71
CA GLN A 28 -15.26 -6.27 -6.10
C GLN A 28 -13.82 -6.77 -6.13
N ARG A 29 -12.87 -5.96 -6.64
CA ARG A 29 -11.43 -6.30 -6.64
C ARG A 29 -10.81 -6.34 -5.23
N LEU A 30 -11.46 -5.72 -4.25
CA LEU A 30 -11.08 -5.69 -2.84
C LEU A 30 -11.80 -6.74 -1.97
N GLN A 31 -12.73 -7.53 -2.54
CA GLN A 31 -13.32 -8.65 -1.79
C GLN A 31 -12.32 -9.81 -1.70
N GLU A 32 -12.55 -10.75 -0.77
CA GLU A 32 -11.70 -11.94 -0.54
C GLU A 32 -11.33 -12.72 -1.80
N THR A 33 -12.22 -12.74 -2.80
CA THR A 33 -12.01 -13.43 -4.08
C THR A 33 -11.22 -12.61 -5.10
N GLY A 34 -10.97 -11.34 -4.82
CA GLY A 34 -10.17 -10.44 -5.63
C GLY A 34 -8.69 -10.48 -5.27
N GLU A 35 -7.84 -10.02 -6.19
CA GLU A 35 -6.38 -10.10 -6.08
C GLU A 35 -5.81 -9.36 -4.85
N LEU A 36 -6.48 -8.29 -4.41
CA LEU A 36 -6.12 -7.55 -3.20
C LEU A 36 -6.95 -7.92 -1.96
N GLY A 37 -7.90 -8.85 -2.09
CA GLY A 37 -8.75 -9.30 -0.99
C GLY A 37 -7.96 -9.85 0.20
N LEU A 38 -6.88 -10.59 -0.08
CA LEU A 38 -6.00 -11.14 0.96
C LEU A 38 -5.27 -10.07 1.79
N VAL A 39 -5.15 -8.86 1.25
CA VAL A 39 -4.44 -7.74 1.86
C VAL A 39 -5.41 -6.80 2.56
N TRP A 40 -6.51 -6.45 1.89
CA TRP A 40 -7.39 -5.38 2.33
C TRP A 40 -8.86 -5.77 2.24
N HIS A 41 -9.51 -5.80 3.41
CA HIS A 41 -10.96 -5.98 3.51
C HIS A 41 -11.59 -4.64 3.86
N LEU A 42 -12.31 -4.06 2.90
CA LEU A 42 -13.10 -2.85 3.12
C LEU A 42 -14.59 -3.16 3.03
N LYS A 43 -15.34 -2.61 3.98
CA LYS A 43 -16.78 -2.50 3.80
C LYS A 43 -17.06 -1.50 2.69
N GLN A 44 -18.13 -1.72 1.94
CA GLN A 44 -18.55 -0.83 0.86
C GLN A 44 -18.64 0.63 1.32
N SER A 45 -19.24 0.91 2.48
CA SER A 45 -19.34 2.27 3.02
C SER A 45 -17.99 2.95 3.28
N GLN A 46 -16.97 2.19 3.68
CA GLN A 46 -15.61 2.70 3.88
C GLN A 46 -14.96 3.04 2.55
N LEU A 47 -15.12 2.18 1.54
CA LEU A 47 -14.61 2.48 0.19
C LEU A 47 -15.17 3.80 -0.33
N TYR A 48 -16.48 4.01 -0.25
CA TYR A 48 -17.09 5.27 -0.72
C TYR A 48 -16.59 6.49 0.06
N ALA A 49 -16.35 6.36 1.37
CA ALA A 49 -15.79 7.44 2.17
C ALA A 49 -14.34 7.80 1.74
N LEU A 50 -13.52 6.79 1.42
CA LEU A 50 -12.15 7.01 0.93
C LEU A 50 -12.14 7.61 -0.48
N LEU A 51 -13.01 7.14 -1.38
CA LEU A 51 -13.17 7.72 -2.71
C LEU A 51 -13.61 9.19 -2.64
N GLY A 52 -14.53 9.53 -1.74
CA GLY A 52 -14.92 10.92 -1.49
C GLY A 52 -13.76 11.80 -1.06
N ARG A 53 -12.91 11.32 -0.14
CA ARG A 53 -11.68 12.04 0.26
C ARG A 53 -10.69 12.24 -0.89
N LEU A 54 -10.51 11.21 -1.73
CA LEU A 54 -9.61 11.31 -2.89
C LEU A 54 -10.14 12.30 -3.93
N GLU A 55 -11.46 12.38 -4.10
CA GLU A 55 -12.13 13.36 -4.96
C GLU A 55 -12.01 14.79 -4.39
N GLU A 56 -12.29 14.98 -3.09
CA GLU A 56 -12.11 16.26 -2.38
C GLU A 56 -10.66 16.77 -2.46
N ALA A 57 -9.69 15.86 -2.41
CA ALA A 57 -8.27 16.17 -2.57
C ALA A 57 -7.83 16.37 -4.05
N GLY A 58 -8.77 16.30 -5.00
CA GLY A 58 -8.51 16.50 -6.43
C GLY A 58 -7.71 15.39 -7.10
N ASN A 59 -7.59 14.22 -6.48
CA ASN A 59 -6.86 13.07 -7.03
C ASN A 59 -7.68 12.27 -8.04
N MET A 60 -9.00 12.34 -7.95
CA MET A 60 -9.91 11.70 -8.88
C MET A 60 -11.13 12.58 -9.10
N THR A 61 -11.90 12.28 -10.13
CA THR A 61 -13.16 12.95 -10.45
C THR A 61 -14.22 11.94 -10.82
N THR A 62 -15.47 12.21 -10.44
CA THR A 62 -16.62 11.42 -10.87
C THR A 62 -17.28 12.08 -12.08
N VAL A 63 -17.34 11.36 -13.21
CA VAL A 63 -18.03 11.77 -14.43
C VAL A 63 -19.30 10.95 -14.59
N THR A 64 -20.41 11.61 -14.89
CA THR A 64 -21.67 10.93 -15.21
C THR A 64 -21.71 10.66 -16.70
N GLU A 65 -21.60 9.39 -17.09
CA GLU A 65 -21.60 8.98 -18.49
C GLU A 65 -23.00 8.48 -18.91
N PRO A 66 -23.57 8.98 -20.02
CA PRO A 66 -24.85 8.51 -20.53
C PRO A 66 -24.73 7.07 -21.03
N GLN A 67 -25.72 6.24 -20.69
CA GLN A 67 -25.70 4.82 -21.05
C GLN A 67 -26.89 4.44 -21.94
N GLY A 68 -27.07 5.17 -23.05
CA GLY A 68 -28.17 4.94 -23.99
C GLY A 68 -29.53 4.99 -23.29
N THR A 69 -30.26 3.87 -23.29
CA THR A 69 -31.56 3.73 -22.61
C THR A 69 -31.46 3.33 -21.13
N ARG A 70 -30.26 3.03 -20.61
CA ARG A 70 -30.02 2.69 -19.20
C ARG A 70 -29.75 3.94 -18.37
N PRO A 71 -29.98 3.89 -17.05
CA PRO A 71 -29.60 4.98 -16.15
C PRO A 71 -28.13 5.35 -16.32
N PRO A 72 -27.78 6.64 -16.31
CA PRO A 72 -26.40 7.08 -16.47
C PRO A 72 -25.51 6.53 -15.36
N ARG A 73 -24.28 6.17 -15.71
CA ARG A 73 -23.35 5.49 -14.81
C ARG A 73 -22.30 6.50 -14.32
N LYS A 74 -22.03 6.49 -13.01
CA LYS A 74 -20.99 7.34 -12.40
C LYS A 74 -19.63 6.67 -12.52
N MET A 75 -18.80 7.17 -13.42
CA MET A 75 -17.45 6.70 -13.68
C MET A 75 -16.44 7.49 -12.88
N LEU A 76 -15.49 6.79 -12.26
CA LEU A 76 -14.38 7.42 -11.54
C LEU A 76 -13.18 7.51 -12.49
N HIS A 77 -12.62 8.70 -12.59
CA HIS A 77 -11.48 9.01 -13.46
C HIS A 77 -10.32 9.52 -12.62
N LEU A 78 -9.11 9.06 -12.92
CA LEU A 78 -7.90 9.56 -12.26
C LEU A 78 -7.51 10.93 -12.83
N THR A 79 -7.19 11.91 -11.97
CA THR A 79 -6.67 13.21 -12.43
C THR A 79 -5.15 13.16 -12.63
N ALA A 80 -4.59 14.20 -13.25
CA ALA A 80 -3.14 14.38 -13.32
C ALA A 80 -2.50 14.46 -11.91
N SER A 81 -3.15 15.16 -10.98
CA SER A 81 -2.72 15.23 -9.58
C SER A 81 -2.74 13.85 -8.91
N GLY A 82 -3.81 13.08 -9.11
CA GLY A 82 -3.91 11.72 -8.59
C GLY A 82 -2.88 10.77 -9.16
N ARG A 83 -2.55 10.88 -10.45
CA ARG A 83 -1.47 10.10 -11.07
C ARG A 83 -0.11 10.42 -10.43
N ALA A 84 0.18 11.70 -10.19
CA ALA A 84 1.39 12.11 -9.50
C ALA A 84 1.41 11.64 -8.04
N ALA A 85 0.29 11.74 -7.33
CA ALA A 85 0.14 11.28 -5.95
C ALA A 85 0.33 9.76 -5.83
N PHE A 86 -0.32 8.98 -6.70
CA PHE A 86 -0.15 7.53 -6.76
C PHE A 86 1.29 7.12 -7.07
N GLY A 87 1.91 7.73 -8.08
CA GLY A 87 3.31 7.44 -8.41
C GLY A 87 4.28 7.78 -7.27
N ARG A 88 4.05 8.89 -6.55
CA ARG A 88 4.82 9.24 -5.35
C ARG A 88 4.61 8.21 -4.25
N TRP A 89 3.35 7.86 -3.97
CA TRP A 89 3.01 6.87 -2.96
C TRP A 89 3.67 5.53 -3.25
N LEU A 90 3.64 5.07 -4.50
CA LEU A 90 4.21 3.79 -4.91
C LEU A 90 5.74 3.73 -4.71
N ARG A 91 6.44 4.86 -4.86
CA ARG A 91 7.90 4.96 -4.68
C ARG A 91 8.35 5.30 -3.25
N THR A 92 7.43 5.71 -2.38
CA THR A 92 7.79 6.05 -1.00
C THR A 92 7.77 4.77 -0.17
N PRO A 93 8.82 4.43 0.60
CA PRO A 93 8.78 3.28 1.49
C PRO A 93 7.67 3.47 2.53
N VAL A 94 7.07 2.37 3.00
CA VAL A 94 6.17 2.40 4.15
C VAL A 94 6.94 2.96 5.32
N ALA A 95 6.32 3.86 6.10
CA ALA A 95 7.02 4.61 7.15
C ALA A 95 7.16 3.85 8.48
N HIS A 96 6.32 2.84 8.73
CA HIS A 96 6.35 2.07 9.97
C HIS A 96 6.03 0.59 9.74
N GLY A 97 6.70 -0.31 10.47
CA GLY A 97 6.47 -1.76 10.36
C GLY A 97 5.02 -2.19 10.61
N ARG A 98 4.26 -1.49 11.47
CA ARG A 98 2.83 -1.79 11.73
C ARG A 98 1.93 -1.58 10.51
N ASP A 99 2.32 -0.70 9.60
CA ASP A 99 1.54 -0.34 8.40
C ASP A 99 1.91 -1.25 7.21
N PHE A 100 3.03 -1.98 7.33
CA PHE A 100 3.62 -2.82 6.27
C PHE A 100 2.62 -3.80 5.66
N ARG A 101 1.91 -4.56 6.51
CA ARG A 101 1.00 -5.62 6.06
C ARG A 101 -0.05 -5.11 5.07
N GLN A 102 -0.58 -3.92 5.27
CA GLN A 102 -1.63 -3.38 4.40
C GLN A 102 -1.03 -2.52 3.29
N GLU A 103 -0.13 -1.61 3.64
CA GLU A 103 0.39 -0.63 2.70
C GLU A 103 1.42 -1.23 1.74
N PHE A 104 2.41 -1.99 2.25
CA PHE A 104 3.47 -2.52 1.40
C PHE A 104 2.95 -3.58 0.44
N LEU A 105 2.09 -4.48 0.92
CA LEU A 105 1.50 -5.51 0.06
C LEU A 105 0.64 -4.92 -1.06
N ALA A 106 -0.09 -3.82 -0.78
CA ALA A 106 -0.80 -3.08 -1.82
C ALA A 106 0.17 -2.41 -2.82
N LYS A 107 1.27 -1.81 -2.35
CA LYS A 107 2.31 -1.26 -3.24
C LYS A 107 2.90 -2.33 -4.13
N LEU A 108 3.25 -3.49 -3.57
CA LEU A 108 3.85 -4.59 -4.32
C LEU A 108 2.93 -5.06 -5.45
N TYR A 109 1.65 -5.27 -5.16
CA TYR A 109 0.65 -5.62 -6.17
C TYR A 109 0.58 -4.63 -7.33
N PHE A 110 0.59 -3.32 -7.04
CA PHE A 110 0.57 -2.32 -8.10
C PHE A 110 1.92 -2.17 -8.81
N ALA A 111 3.04 -2.33 -8.11
CA ALA A 111 4.37 -2.30 -8.71
C ALA A 111 4.54 -3.41 -9.74
N GLN A 112 4.09 -4.63 -9.42
CA GLN A 112 4.10 -5.78 -10.35
C GLN A 112 3.29 -5.53 -11.63
N GLN A 113 2.26 -4.70 -11.57
CA GLN A 113 1.46 -4.32 -12.74
C GLN A 113 2.01 -3.13 -13.52
N ASN A 114 2.98 -2.39 -12.97
CA ASN A 114 3.63 -1.29 -13.69
C ASN A 114 4.79 -1.84 -14.54
N ASP A 115 5.90 -2.18 -13.90
CA ASP A 115 7.11 -2.66 -14.56
C ASP A 115 8.12 -3.23 -13.54
N ALA A 116 9.09 -3.99 -14.04
CA ALA A 116 10.13 -4.63 -13.22
C ALA A 116 11.01 -3.61 -12.46
N PHE A 117 11.28 -2.44 -13.05
CA PHE A 117 12.10 -1.42 -12.42
C PHE A 117 11.41 -0.83 -11.19
N THR A 118 10.08 -0.61 -11.26
CA THR A 118 9.25 -0.16 -10.14
C THR A 118 9.25 -1.18 -9.01
N VAL A 119 9.18 -2.48 -9.31
CA VAL A 119 9.27 -3.56 -8.31
C VAL A 119 10.63 -3.54 -7.60
N VAL A 120 11.73 -3.54 -8.36
CA VAL A 120 13.09 -3.54 -7.79
C VAL A 120 13.32 -2.31 -6.92
N THR A 121 12.90 -1.14 -7.39
CA THR A 121 13.03 0.11 -6.63
C THR A 121 12.22 0.05 -5.33
N LEU A 122 10.97 -0.41 -5.39
CA LEU A 122 10.11 -0.54 -4.20
C LEU A 122 10.74 -1.46 -3.13
N LEU A 123 11.27 -2.61 -3.54
CA LEU A 123 11.90 -3.57 -2.63
C LEU A 123 13.19 -2.99 -2.00
N ALA A 124 14.05 -2.37 -2.80
CA ALA A 124 15.31 -1.80 -2.33
C ALA A 124 15.10 -0.62 -1.36
N GLU A 125 14.20 0.30 -1.69
CA GLU A 125 13.86 1.44 -0.82
C GLU A 125 13.24 0.96 0.50
N GLN A 126 12.34 -0.03 0.44
CA GLN A 126 11.73 -0.57 1.66
C GLN A 126 12.73 -1.33 2.52
N ARG A 127 13.65 -2.10 1.91
CA ARG A 127 14.72 -2.80 2.63
C ARG A 127 15.60 -1.80 3.37
N THR A 128 16.01 -0.72 2.71
CA THR A 128 16.82 0.35 3.31
C THR A 128 16.10 0.93 4.53
N ALA A 129 14.83 1.31 4.39
CA ALA A 129 14.03 1.82 5.52
C ALA A 129 13.92 0.81 6.68
N CYS A 130 13.70 -0.47 6.39
CA CYS A 130 13.64 -1.51 7.43
C CYS A 130 14.98 -1.69 8.16
N GLN A 131 16.10 -1.64 7.44
CA GLN A 131 17.44 -1.74 8.03
C GLN A 131 17.74 -0.54 8.94
N GLU A 132 17.36 0.67 8.53
CA GLU A 132 17.48 1.88 9.35
C GLU A 132 16.64 1.75 10.64
N TRP A 133 15.41 1.24 10.56
CA TRP A 133 14.58 1.03 11.75
C TRP A 133 15.17 0.02 12.73
N VAL A 134 15.71 -1.09 12.22
CA VAL A 134 16.34 -2.12 13.06
C VAL A 134 17.59 -1.56 13.74
N ALA A 135 18.44 -0.83 13.00
CA ALA A 135 19.63 -0.19 13.55
C ALA A 135 19.27 0.80 14.68
N GLU A 136 18.24 1.62 14.46
CA GLU A 136 17.73 2.56 15.46
C GLU A 136 17.22 1.83 16.72
N LEU A 137 16.43 0.77 16.57
CA LEU A 137 15.91 -0.01 17.72
C LEU A 137 17.01 -0.76 18.48
N HIS A 138 18.04 -1.27 17.79
CA HIS A 138 19.20 -1.86 18.45
C HIS A 138 19.97 -0.84 19.27
N SER A 139 20.12 0.40 18.78
CA SER A 139 20.79 1.47 19.52
C SER A 139 20.05 1.81 20.83
N GLN A 140 18.71 1.86 20.79
CA GLN A 140 17.86 2.08 21.97
C GLN A 140 17.96 0.92 22.97
N THR A 141 18.06 -0.31 22.46
CA THR A 141 18.24 -1.50 23.29
C THR A 141 19.58 -1.48 24.01
N ALA A 142 20.65 -1.00 23.38
CA ALA A 142 21.98 -0.90 24.00
C ALA A 142 22.02 0.10 25.17
N THR A 143 21.18 1.14 25.14
CA THR A 143 21.04 2.11 26.23
C THR A 143 20.06 1.67 27.34
N THR A 144 19.23 0.67 27.07
CA THR A 144 18.23 0.16 28.02
C THR A 144 18.84 -1.04 28.77
N SER A 145 18.90 -0.99 30.10
CA SER A 145 19.50 -2.08 30.89
C SER A 145 18.77 -3.40 30.65
N ALA A 146 19.54 -4.48 30.46
CA ALA A 146 19.06 -5.85 30.29
C ALA A 146 18.30 -6.43 31.51
N ASP A 147 18.17 -5.66 32.60
CA ASP A 147 17.32 -5.93 33.76
C ASP A 147 15.83 -5.81 33.38
N GLN A 148 15.38 -6.65 32.45
CA GLN A 148 14.01 -7.10 32.19
C GLN A 148 12.90 -6.05 32.39
N THR A 149 13.10 -4.84 31.88
CA THR A 149 12.02 -3.86 31.82
C THR A 149 11.06 -4.25 30.70
N TYR A 150 9.77 -4.02 30.93
CA TYR A 150 8.72 -4.21 29.91
C TYR A 150 9.08 -3.53 28.58
N ASP A 151 9.75 -2.37 28.65
CA ASP A 151 10.23 -1.62 27.49
C ASP A 151 11.22 -2.42 26.64
N TRP A 152 12.15 -3.15 27.25
CA TRP A 152 13.08 -4.02 26.52
C TRP A 152 12.34 -5.12 25.75
N LEU A 153 11.33 -5.76 26.38
CA LEU A 153 10.51 -6.78 25.72
C LEU A 153 9.75 -6.19 24.51
N VAL A 154 9.24 -4.96 24.63
CA VAL A 154 8.58 -4.26 23.53
C VAL A 154 9.56 -3.95 22.39
N LEU A 155 10.79 -3.51 22.70
CA LEU A 155 11.82 -3.27 21.69
C LEU A 155 12.21 -4.56 20.96
N GLN A 156 12.43 -5.66 21.68
CA GLN A 156 12.73 -6.97 21.07
C GLN A 156 11.62 -7.46 20.15
N PHE A 157 10.36 -7.32 20.57
CA PHE A 157 9.21 -7.66 19.71
C PHE A 157 9.23 -6.85 18.41
N ARG A 158 9.46 -5.54 18.49
CA ARG A 158 9.50 -4.64 17.31
C ARG A 158 10.66 -4.99 16.38
N ILE A 159 11.83 -5.30 16.91
CA ILE A 159 13.00 -5.75 16.14
C ILE A 159 12.63 -7.02 15.37
N GLY A 160 12.13 -8.06 16.06
CA GLY A 160 11.76 -9.32 15.44
C GLY A 160 10.70 -9.20 14.34
N GLN A 161 9.75 -8.26 14.48
CA GLN A 161 8.79 -7.97 13.40
C GLN A 161 9.47 -7.43 12.14
N ILE A 162 10.45 -6.52 12.28
CA ILE A 162 11.13 -5.91 11.14
C ILE A 162 12.14 -6.87 10.52
N GLU A 163 12.83 -7.68 11.32
CA GLU A 163 13.70 -8.76 10.83
C GLU A 163 12.91 -9.78 10.01
N ALA A 164 11.72 -10.19 10.48
CA ALA A 164 10.84 -11.06 9.71
C ALA A 164 10.39 -10.43 8.38
N ILE A 165 10.17 -9.10 8.36
CA ILE A 165 9.91 -8.35 7.12
C ILE A 165 11.12 -8.43 6.17
N LEU A 166 12.34 -8.21 6.66
CA LEU A 166 13.56 -8.28 5.84
C LEU A 166 13.76 -9.66 5.21
N VAL A 167 13.55 -10.73 5.98
CA VAL A 167 13.58 -12.11 5.47
C VAL A 167 12.53 -12.34 4.39
N TRP A 168 11.33 -11.77 4.56
CA TRP A 168 10.29 -11.87 3.54
C TRP A 168 10.63 -11.06 2.28
N LEU A 169 11.27 -9.90 2.41
CA LEU A 169 11.78 -9.14 1.25
C LEU A 169 12.84 -9.92 0.47
N ASP A 170 13.69 -10.72 1.13
CA ASP A 170 14.62 -11.64 0.44
C ASP A 170 13.84 -12.64 -0.42
N THR A 171 12.73 -13.16 0.10
CA THR A 171 11.85 -14.09 -0.64
C THR A 171 11.24 -13.42 -1.87
N CYS A 172 10.79 -12.16 -1.74
CA CYS A 172 10.26 -11.40 -2.86
C CYS A 172 11.33 -11.17 -3.94
N GLU A 173 12.52 -10.73 -3.57
CA GLU A 173 13.62 -10.48 -4.52
C GLU A 173 14.02 -11.75 -5.28
N LEU A 174 14.17 -12.88 -4.57
CA LEU A 174 14.48 -14.16 -5.19
C LEU A 174 13.37 -14.64 -6.14
N THR A 175 12.10 -14.52 -5.73
CA THR A 175 10.95 -15.00 -6.53
C THR A 175 10.72 -14.13 -7.77
N LEU A 176 10.86 -12.81 -7.62
CA LEU A 176 10.54 -11.86 -8.69
C LEU A 176 11.72 -11.65 -9.66
N ALA A 177 12.98 -11.87 -9.24
CA ALA A 177 14.13 -11.86 -10.14
C ALA A 177 14.06 -12.96 -11.22
N VAL A 178 13.49 -14.11 -10.88
CA VAL A 178 13.27 -15.22 -11.82
C VAL A 178 12.30 -14.83 -12.94
N LEU A 179 11.29 -14.00 -12.63
CA LEU A 179 10.29 -13.56 -13.61
C LEU A 179 10.79 -12.52 -14.61
N VAL A 180 11.87 -11.79 -14.29
CA VAL A 180 12.45 -10.76 -15.19
C VAL A 180 13.45 -11.35 -16.18
N SER A 181 13.94 -12.56 -15.90
CA SER A 181 14.96 -13.25 -16.72
C SER A 181 14.37 -14.20 -17.77
N THR A 182 13.04 -14.23 -17.93
CA THR A 182 12.31 -15.12 -18.85
C THR A 182 11.53 -14.28 -19.86
#